data_AF-A0A9D6RMH3-F1
#
_entry.id   AF-A0A9D6RMH3-F1
#
_cell.length_a   1.000
_cell.length_b   1.000
_cell.length_c   1.000
_cell.angle_alpha   90.00
_cell.angle_beta   90.00
_cell.angle_gamma   90.00
#
_symmetry.space_group_name_H-M   'P 1'
#
loop_
_entity.id
_entity.type
_entity.pdbx_description
1 polymer ?
#
loop_
_entity_poly.entity_id
_entity_poly.type
_entity_poly.pdbx_seq_one_letter_code
_entity_poly.pdbx_strand_id
1 'polypeptide(L)'
;MAHRTTLVLDEESLEAVRDLSHRLHASQSEVIRRAVIAYRQQIAGPSQASRSRRRRILEELFDLFEGHDPEAEVRRLKEEDEFS
;
A
#
# COMPACT_ATOMS: atom_id res chain seq x y z
N MET A 1 19.37 5.71 6.46
CA MET A 1 19.14 6.99 7.16
C MET A 1 18.07 7.77 6.41
N ALA A 2 17.10 8.36 7.11
CA ALA A 2 16.11 9.21 6.46
C ALA A 2 16.79 10.51 6.01
N HIS A 3 16.78 10.79 4.71
CA HIS A 3 17.27 12.05 4.16
C HIS A 3 16.11 13.04 4.09
N ARG A 4 16.32 14.26 4.60
CA ARG A 4 15.27 15.28 4.63
C ARG A 4 15.32 16.07 3.32
N THR A 5 14.21 16.11 2.61
CA THR A 5 14.06 16.85 1.35
C THR A 5 13.04 17.95 1.53
N THR A 6 13.37 19.16 1.06
CA THR A 6 12.43 20.28 0.99
C THR A 6 11.90 20.39 -0.43
N LEU A 7 10.58 20.52 -0.57
CA LEU A 7 9.89 20.74 -1.84
C LEU A 7 9.14 22.06 -1.76
N VAL A 8 9.17 22.83 -2.84
CA VAL A 8 8.33 24.02 -3.02
C VAL A 8 7.21 23.61 -3.96
N LEU A 9 5.97 23.80 -3.53
CA LEU A 9 4.77 23.49 -4.29
C LEU A 9 4.13 24.79 -4.75
N ASP A 10 3.53 24.79 -5.94
CA ASP A 10 2.59 25.83 -6.32
C ASP A 10 1.30 25.73 -5.47
N GLU A 11 0.45 26.75 -5.60
CA GLU A 11 -0.78 26.86 -4.80
C GLU A 11 -1.75 25.71 -5.09
N GLU A 12 -1.92 25.34 -6.36
CA GLU A 12 -2.78 24.23 -6.79
C GLU A 12 -2.33 22.89 -6.19
N SER A 13 -1.03 22.59 -6.25
CA SER A 13 -0.47 21.37 -5.65
C SER A 13 -0.62 21.37 -4.13
N LEU A 14 -0.48 22.53 -3.48
CA LEU A 14 -0.64 22.65 -2.04
C LEU A 14 -2.10 22.42 -1.61
N GLU A 15 -3.06 22.94 -2.38
CA GLU A 15 -4.49 22.70 -2.17
C GLU A 15 -4.83 21.21 -2.34
N ALA A 16 -4.35 20.57 -3.41
CA ALA A 16 -4.53 19.13 -3.62
C ALA A 16 -3.95 18.30 -2.46
N VAL A 17 -2.78 18.68 -1.93
CA VAL A 17 -2.16 18.00 -0.77
C VAL A 17 -3.01 18.17 0.49
N ARG A 18 -3.61 19.34 0.72
CA ARG A 18 -4.51 19.59 1.87
C ARG A 18 -5.77 18.73 1.76
N ASP A 19 -6.42 18.73 0.61
CA ASP A 19 -7.61 17.92 0.37
C ASP A 19 -7.37 16.43 0.60
N LEU A 20 -6.27 15.92 0.04
CA LEU A 20 -5.88 14.52 0.22
C LEU A 20 -5.49 14.21 1.67
N SER A 21 -4.84 15.14 2.36
CA SER A 21 -4.48 14.99 3.78
C SER A 21 -5.73 14.81 4.64
N HIS A 22 -6.77 15.61 4.39
CA HIS A 22 -8.05 15.48 5.07
C HIS A 22 -8.76 14.16 4.74
N ARG A 23 -8.85 13.79 3.46
CA ARG A 23 -9.54 12.56 3.04
C ARG A 23 -8.86 11.27 3.50
N LEU A 24 -7.53 11.27 3.54
CA LEU A 24 -6.74 10.09 3.89
C LEU A 24 -6.36 10.02 5.38
N HIS A 25 -6.76 11.04 6.17
CA HIS A 25 -6.37 11.19 7.58
C HIS A 25 -4.85 11.03 7.79
N ALA A 26 -4.06 11.61 6.89
CA ALA A 26 -2.60 11.49 6.87
C ALA A 26 -1.93 12.88 6.84
N SER A 27 -0.70 12.99 7.33
CA SER A 27 0.05 14.24 7.24
C SER A 27 0.36 14.61 5.78
N GLN A 28 0.51 15.90 5.49
CA GLN A 28 0.86 16.38 4.15
C GLN A 28 2.15 15.74 3.63
N SER A 29 3.16 15.57 4.47
CA SER A 29 4.41 14.89 4.10
C SER A 29 4.20 13.43 3.68
N GLU A 30 3.30 12.71 4.35
CA GLU A 30 2.97 11.33 3.98
C GLU A 30 2.14 11.26 2.70
N VAL A 31 1.23 12.21 2.48
CA VAL A 31 0.49 12.36 1.22
C VAL A 31 1.46 12.59 0.05
N ILE A 32 2.38 13.55 0.18
CA ILE A 32 3.40 13.85 -0.83
C ILE A 32 4.26 12.61 -1.11
N ARG A 33 4.71 11.93 -0.05
CA ARG A 33 5.48 10.68 -0.17
C ARG A 33 4.71 9.63 -0.98
N ARG A 34 3.43 9.41 -0.66
CA ARG A 34 2.58 8.45 -1.38
C ARG A 34 2.39 8.84 -2.84
N ALA A 35 2.16 10.13 -3.13
CA ALA A 35 2.00 10.64 -4.48
C ALA A 35 3.26 10.40 -5.33
N VAL A 36 4.45 10.72 -4.79
CA VAL A 36 5.73 10.47 -5.49
C VAL A 36 5.94 8.98 -5.76
N ILE A 37 5.66 8.11 -4.78
CA ILE A 37 5.77 6.66 -4.96
C ILE A 37 4.77 6.16 -6.01
N ALA A 38 3.52 6.63 -5.98
CA ALA A 38 2.48 6.24 -6.92
C ALA A 38 2.82 6.67 -8.35
N TYR A 39 3.25 7.92 -8.54
CA TYR A 39 3.66 8.45 -9.85
C TYR A 39 4.85 7.67 -10.42
N ARG A 40 5.85 7.38 -9.58
CA ARG A 40 6.99 6.54 -9.98
C ARG A 40 6.55 5.12 -10.38
N GLN A 41 5.57 4.54 -9.70
CA GLN A 41 5.02 3.23 -10.08
C GLN A 41 4.24 3.28 -11.39
N GLN A 42 3.52 4.36 -11.65
CA GLN A 42 2.78 4.54 -12.90
C GLN A 42 3.72 4.66 -14.10
N ILE A 43 4.84 5.39 -13.96
CA ILE A 43 5.79 5.62 -15.06
C ILE A 43 6.77 4.46 -15.25
N ALA A 44 7.40 4.01 -14.16
CA ALA A 44 8.50 3.05 -14.21
C ALA A 44 8.11 1.62 -13.82
N GLY A 45 6.83 1.41 -13.48
CA GLY A 45 6.36 0.18 -12.84
C GLY A 45 6.86 0.03 -11.39
N PRO A 46 6.47 -1.07 -10.72
CA PRO A 46 6.95 -1.37 -9.37
C PRO A 46 8.47 -1.61 -9.37
N SER A 47 9.16 -1.22 -8.29
CA SER A 47 10.59 -1.55 -8.13
C SER A 47 10.81 -3.06 -8.14
N GLN A 48 12.01 -3.50 -8.54
CA GLN A 48 12.41 -4.90 -8.42
C GLN A 48 12.22 -5.44 -6.99
N ALA A 49 12.53 -4.64 -5.96
CA ALA A 49 12.26 -4.98 -4.57
C ALA A 49 10.76 -5.18 -4.30
N SER A 50 9.89 -4.30 -4.80
CA SER A 50 8.44 -4.43 -4.65
C SER A 50 7.88 -5.64 -5.42
N ARG A 51 8.39 -5.92 -6.63
CA ARG A 51 8.05 -7.12 -7.41
C ARG A 51 8.45 -8.41 -6.68
N SER A 52 9.65 -8.44 -6.10
CA SER A 52 10.16 -9.60 -5.36
C SER A 52 9.34 -9.84 -4.09
N ARG A 53 8.99 -8.77 -3.36
CA ARG A 53 8.11 -8.87 -2.20
C ARG A 53 6.71 -9.38 -2.56
N ARG A 54 6.11 -8.87 -3.64
CA ARG A 54 4.81 -9.36 -4.13
C ARG A 54 4.86 -10.83 -4.52
N ARG A 55 5.93 -11.27 -5.18
CA ARG A 55 6.12 -12.68 -5.54
C ARG A 55 6.16 -13.56 -4.30
N ARG A 56 6.97 -13.20 -3.30
CA ARG A 56 7.05 -13.95 -2.03
C ARG A 56 5.69 -14.04 -1.33
N ILE A 57 4.93 -12.94 -1.27
CA ILE A 57 3.58 -12.97 -0.68
C ILE A 57 2.65 -13.90 -1.46
N LEU A 58 2.73 -13.91 -2.80
CA LEU A 58 1.92 -14.81 -3.61
C LEU A 58 2.34 -16.27 -3.45
N GLU A 59 3.64 -16.55 -3.36
CA GLU A 59 4.17 -17.88 -3.05
C GLU A 59 3.66 -18.34 -1.67
N GLU A 60 3.77 -17.50 -0.64
CA GLU A 60 3.23 -17.79 0.70
C GLU A 60 1.71 -18.03 0.69
N LEU A 61 0.95 -17.23 -0.08
CA LEU A 61 -0.48 -17.43 -0.24
C LEU A 61 -0.79 -18.75 -0.96
N PHE A 62 -0.07 -19.08 -2.04
CA PHE A 62 -0.28 -20.35 -2.72
C PHE A 62 0.04 -21.53 -1.83
N ASP A 63 1.13 -21.49 -1.06
CA ASP A 63 1.48 -22.53 -0.09
C ASP A 63 0.40 -22.67 0.99
N LEU A 64 -0.17 -21.54 1.46
CA LEU A 64 -1.24 -21.54 2.47
C LEU A 64 -2.55 -22.17 1.94
N PHE A 65 -2.80 -22.04 0.64
CA PHE A 65 -4.02 -22.52 -0.01
C PHE A 65 -3.84 -23.81 -0.82
N GLU A 66 -2.62 -24.35 -0.92
CA GLU A 66 -2.35 -25.58 -1.68
C GLU A 66 -3.04 -26.77 -1.00
N GLY A 67 -4.08 -27.30 -1.64
CA GLY A 67 -4.89 -28.40 -1.11
C GLY A 67 -6.07 -27.98 -0.23
N HIS A 68 -6.31 -26.68 -0.04
CA HIS A 68 -7.44 -26.15 0.73
C HIS A 68 -8.47 -25.49 -0.19
N ASP A 69 -9.78 -25.73 0.06
CA ASP A 69 -10.85 -24.97 -0.58
C ASP A 69 -10.84 -23.53 -0.02
N PRO A 70 -10.55 -22.51 -0.84
CA PRO A 70 -10.47 -21.12 -0.38
C PRO A 70 -11.77 -20.64 0.29
N GLU A 71 -12.93 -21.13 -0.14
CA GLU A 71 -14.21 -20.75 0.47
C GLU A 71 -14.40 -21.38 1.85
N ALA A 72 -13.95 -22.62 2.03
CA ALA A 72 -13.97 -23.29 3.33
C ALA A 72 -13.00 -22.62 4.31
N GLU A 73 -11.82 -22.22 3.85
CA GLU A 73 -10.82 -21.55 4.68
C GLU A 73 -11.26 -20.14 5.11
N VAL A 74 -11.88 -19.37 4.20
CA VAL A 74 -12.48 -18.07 4.55
C VAL A 74 -13.61 -18.23 5.57
N ARG A 75 -14.41 -19.31 5.48
CA ARG A 75 -15.47 -19.59 6.45
C ARG A 75 -14.89 -19.91 7.83
N ARG A 76 -13.86 -20.75 7.90
CA ARG A 76 -13.14 -21.07 9.14
C ARG A 76 -12.57 -19.83 9.82
N LEU A 77 -11.89 -18.96 9.07
CA LEU A 77 -11.29 -17.73 9.60
C LEU A 77 -12.35 -16.75 10.16
N LYS A 78 -13.50 -16.63 9.48
CA LYS A 78 -14.60 -15.80 9.98
C LYS A 78 -15.24 -16.34 11.25
N GLU A 79 -15.37 -17.66 11.35
CA GLU A 79 -15.84 -18.31 12.58
C GLU A 79 -14.83 -18.07 13.72
N GLU A 80 -13.52 -18.20 13.48
CA GLU A 80 -12.49 -17.93 14.50
C GLU A 80 -12.46 -16.46 14.99
N ASP A 81 -12.72 -15.49 14.10
CA ASP A 81 -12.79 -14.07 14.45
C ASP A 81 -14.04 -13.69 15.26
N GLU A 82 -15.17 -14.41 15.12
CA GLU A 82 -16.41 -14.15 15.89
C GLU A 82 -16.35 -14.69 17.33
N PHE A 83 -15.40 -15.58 17.64
CA PHE A 83 -15.22 -16.18 18.96
C PHE A 83 -13.98 -15.66 19.72
N SER A 84 -13.27 -14.66 19.19
CA SER A 84 -12.14 -13.97 19.85
C SER A 84 -12.53 -12.60 20.41
#